data_AF-A0A451C9X4-F1
#
_entry.id   AF-A0A451C9X4-F1
#
_cell.length_a   1.000
_cell.length_b   1.000
_cell.length_c   1.000
_cell.angle_alpha   90.00
_cell.angle_beta   90.00
_cell.angle_gamma   90.00
#
_symmetry.space_group_name_H-M   'P 1'
#
loop_
_entity.id
_entity.type
_entity.pdbx_description
1 polymer ?
#
loop_
_entity_poly.entity_id
_entity_poly.type
_entity_poly.pdbx_seq_one_letter_code
_entity_poly.pdbx_strand_id
1 'polypeptide(L)'
;MQCDNPLCVKACPIQATWREPDGIVVIDYDWCIGCRYCMAACPYWARHFNWTIPEIPPEEINPETHYLGNRPRPEGVVEKCHLCVQRVRQDRQPACMEACPTGARIFGNLLDPASEIRYVLENKTVFRLKEELGTEPKFWYFTDR
;
A
#
# COMPACT_ATOMS: atom_id res chain seq x y z
N MET A 1 -4.05 -1.41 -3.32
CA MET A 1 -4.91 -2.60 -3.19
C MET A 1 -4.49 -3.57 -2.11
N GLN A 2 -3.19 -3.74 -1.80
CA GLN A 2 -2.73 -4.61 -0.68
C GLN A 2 -3.37 -6.00 -0.72
N CYS A 3 -3.19 -6.68 -1.85
CA CYS A 3 -3.81 -7.97 -2.14
C CYS A 3 -3.42 -9.05 -1.13
N ASP A 4 -4.38 -9.90 -0.76
CA ASP A 4 -4.13 -11.13 0.01
C ASP A 4 -3.36 -12.14 -0.84
N ASN A 5 -3.69 -12.25 -2.13
CA ASN A 5 -2.99 -13.08 -3.11
C ASN A 5 -2.22 -12.19 -4.11
N PRO A 6 -1.08 -11.57 -3.71
CA PRO A 6 -0.40 -10.57 -4.53
C PRO A 6 0.42 -11.20 -5.66
N LEU A 7 -0.06 -11.09 -6.90
CA LEU A 7 0.69 -11.48 -8.10
C LEU A 7 2.05 -10.76 -8.21
N CYS A 8 2.09 -9.49 -7.80
CA CYS A 8 3.30 -8.68 -7.81
C CYS A 8 4.41 -9.18 -6.87
N VAL A 9 4.07 -9.93 -5.80
CA VAL A 9 5.05 -10.60 -4.93
C VAL A 9 5.59 -11.84 -5.63
N LYS A 10 4.70 -12.68 -6.18
CA LYS A 10 5.05 -13.90 -6.93
C LYS A 10 5.94 -13.61 -8.15
N ALA A 11 5.78 -12.44 -8.77
CA ALA A 11 6.53 -12.03 -9.95
C ALA A 11 7.94 -11.48 -9.65
N CYS A 12 8.30 -11.24 -8.38
CA CYS A 12 9.58 -10.64 -8.04
C CYS A 12 10.70 -11.72 -8.00
N PRO A 13 11.68 -11.70 -8.91
CA PRO A 13 12.67 -12.79 -9.02
C PRO A 13 13.64 -12.85 -7.84
N ILE A 14 13.84 -11.73 -7.14
CA ILE A 14 14.77 -11.57 -6.01
C ILE A 14 14.06 -11.38 -4.67
N GLN A 15 12.73 -11.52 -4.64
CA GLN A 15 11.92 -11.41 -3.43
C GLN A 15 12.05 -10.07 -2.68
N ALA A 16 12.34 -8.96 -3.38
CA ALA A 16 12.33 -7.60 -2.83
C ALA A 16 10.94 -7.07 -2.43
N THR A 17 9.89 -7.87 -2.57
CA THR A 17 8.53 -7.50 -2.16
C THR A 17 7.81 -8.71 -1.59
N TRP A 18 7.16 -8.54 -0.45
CA TRP A 18 6.45 -9.61 0.27
C TRP A 18 5.23 -9.03 1.00
N ARG A 19 4.45 -9.90 1.65
CA ARG A 19 3.33 -9.52 2.52
C ARG A 19 3.77 -9.70 3.98
N GLU A 20 3.65 -8.64 4.76
CA GLU A 20 3.92 -8.64 6.19
C GLU A 20 2.80 -9.36 6.98
N PRO A 21 3.03 -9.76 8.23
CA PRO A 21 2.02 -10.43 9.07
C PRO A 21 0.75 -9.60 9.29
N ASP A 22 0.87 -8.27 9.27
CA ASP A 22 -0.24 -7.31 9.35
C ASP A 22 -1.04 -7.20 8.03
N GLY A 23 -0.67 -7.97 7.00
CA GLY A 23 -1.32 -8.01 5.70
C GLY A 23 -0.85 -6.94 4.72
N ILE A 24 0.06 -6.03 5.12
CA ILE A 24 0.58 -4.99 4.25
C ILE A 24 1.58 -5.62 3.28
N VAL A 25 1.35 -5.47 1.97
CA VAL A 25 2.39 -5.79 0.99
C VAL A 25 3.42 -4.68 1.08
N VAL A 26 4.71 -4.99 1.11
CA VAL A 26 5.84 -4.04 1.21
C VAL A 26 6.80 -4.22 0.04
N ILE A 27 7.67 -3.23 -0.19
CA ILE A 27 8.81 -3.35 -1.11
C ILE A 27 10.03 -2.86 -0.33
N ASP A 28 11.09 -3.64 -0.35
CA ASP A 28 12.40 -3.17 0.10
C ASP A 28 13.09 -2.46 -1.06
N TYR A 29 13.35 -1.17 -0.89
CA TYR A 29 13.99 -0.37 -1.92
C TYR A 29 15.48 -0.70 -2.07
N ASP A 30 16.13 -1.26 -1.05
CA ASP A 30 17.57 -1.58 -1.09
C ASP A 30 17.81 -2.88 -1.87
N TRP A 31 16.83 -3.79 -1.83
CA TRP A 31 16.92 -5.06 -2.55
C TRP A 31 16.40 -4.93 -3.97
N CYS A 32 15.48 -4.00 -4.25
CA CYS A 32 14.83 -3.87 -5.55
C CYS A 32 15.83 -3.62 -6.69
N ILE A 33 15.97 -4.59 -7.60
CA ILE A 33 16.83 -4.49 -8.80
C ILE A 33 16.18 -3.76 -10.00
N GLY A 34 14.99 -3.19 -9.82
CA GLY A 34 14.37 -2.39 -10.89
C GLY A 34 13.88 -3.14 -12.13
N CYS A 35 13.72 -4.47 -12.11
CA CYS A 35 13.28 -5.25 -13.28
C CYS A 35 11.82 -5.01 -13.73
N ARG A 36 11.02 -4.31 -12.93
CA ARG A 36 9.61 -3.91 -13.21
C ARG A 36 8.60 -5.02 -13.46
N TYR A 37 8.96 -6.30 -13.34
CA TYR A 37 7.99 -7.42 -13.47
C TYR A 37 6.82 -7.31 -12.50
N CYS A 38 7.06 -6.84 -11.28
CA CYS A 38 6.00 -6.62 -10.30
C CYS A 38 4.99 -5.55 -10.73
N MET A 39 5.39 -4.59 -11.59
CA MET A 39 4.48 -3.59 -12.16
C MET A 39 3.59 -4.22 -13.22
N ALA A 40 4.19 -4.97 -14.17
CA ALA A 40 3.46 -5.68 -15.20
C ALA A 40 2.47 -6.71 -14.62
N ALA A 41 2.85 -7.37 -13.53
CA ALA A 41 2.00 -8.34 -12.84
C ALA A 41 0.85 -7.71 -12.02
N CYS A 42 0.89 -6.41 -11.74
CA CYS A 42 -0.14 -5.77 -10.91
C CYS A 42 -1.35 -5.37 -11.77
N PRO A 43 -2.54 -6.00 -11.60
CA PRO A 43 -3.70 -5.70 -12.43
C PRO A 43 -4.31 -4.31 -12.16
N TYR A 44 -3.83 -3.62 -11.13
CA TYR A 44 -4.28 -2.31 -10.69
C TYR A 44 -3.29 -1.19 -11.02
N TRP A 45 -2.14 -1.52 -11.60
CA TRP A 45 -1.11 -0.56 -11.99
C TRP A 45 -0.67 0.33 -10.81
N ALA A 46 -0.74 -0.22 -9.59
CA ALA A 46 -0.55 0.51 -8.34
C ALA A 46 0.91 0.54 -7.88
N ARG A 47 1.85 0.37 -8.81
CA ARG A 47 3.30 0.39 -8.58
C ARG A 47 3.93 1.39 -9.55
N HIS A 48 4.82 2.23 -9.04
CA HIS A 48 5.50 3.27 -9.81
C HIS A 48 6.99 3.03 -9.83
N PHE A 49 7.66 3.41 -10.90
CA PHE A 49 9.10 3.28 -11.03
C PHE A 49 9.77 4.64 -10.81
N ASN A 50 10.84 4.67 -10.02
CA ASN A 50 11.65 5.86 -9.82
C ASN A 50 12.65 5.98 -10.98
N TRP A 51 12.36 6.88 -11.92
CA TRP A 51 13.14 7.06 -13.15
C TRP A 51 14.34 7.98 -13.00
N THR A 52 14.33 8.81 -11.96
CA THR A 52 15.29 9.88 -11.74
C THR A 52 15.89 9.77 -10.36
N ILE A 53 17.11 10.29 -10.21
CA ILE A 53 17.72 10.50 -8.91
C ILE A 53 16.90 11.56 -8.15
N PRO A 54 16.48 11.31 -6.91
CA PRO A 54 15.77 12.31 -6.11
C PRO A 54 16.72 13.43 -5.70
N GLU A 55 16.40 14.67 -6.07
CA GLU A 55 17.08 15.87 -5.60
C GLU A 55 16.22 16.51 -4.50
N ILE A 56 16.55 16.26 -3.24
CA ILE A 56 15.83 16.81 -2.08
C ILE A 56 16.83 17.67 -1.28
N PRO A 57 16.54 18.96 -1.04
CA PRO A 57 17.39 19.81 -0.19
C PRO A 57 17.57 19.17 1.20
N PRO A 58 18.79 19.16 1.77
CA PRO A 58 19.05 18.52 3.07
C PRO A 58 18.11 18.98 4.19
N GLU A 59 17.70 20.25 4.19
CA GLU A 59 16.79 20.88 5.13
C GLU A 59 15.33 20.38 5.01
N GLU A 60 14.94 19.82 3.86
CA GLU A 60 13.60 19.26 3.62
C GLU A 60 13.54 17.75 3.86
N ILE A 61 14.70 17.09 4.05
CA ILE A 61 14.75 15.65 4.32
C ILE A 61 14.22 15.39 5.73
N ASN A 62 13.14 14.63 5.81
CA ASN A 62 12.71 14.06 7.08
C ASN A 62 13.68 12.95 7.53
N PRO A 63 14.41 13.11 8.65
CA PRO A 63 15.31 12.07 9.14
C PRO A 63 14.57 10.88 9.75
N GLU A 64 13.33 11.07 10.21
CA GLU A 64 12.51 10.05 10.85
C GLU A 64 11.67 9.30 9.82
N THR A 65 12.25 8.23 9.28
CA THR A 65 11.61 7.39 8.26
C THR A 65 11.53 5.94 8.72
N HIS A 66 10.51 5.23 8.22
CA HIS A 66 10.44 3.79 8.40
C HIS A 66 11.16 3.09 7.25
N TYR A 67 11.92 2.04 7.58
CA TYR A 67 12.72 1.25 6.63
C TYR A 67 11.92 0.84 5.37
N LEU A 68 10.74 0.26 5.56
CA LEU A 68 9.82 -0.16 4.48
C LEU A 68 8.79 0.90 4.05
N GLY A 69 8.99 2.15 4.45
CA GLY A 69 7.96 3.19 4.39
C GLY A 69 8.38 4.43 3.62
N ASN A 70 8.26 5.59 4.27
CA ASN A 70 8.38 6.93 3.71
C ASN A 70 9.83 7.43 3.48
N ARG A 71 10.81 6.54 3.34
CA ARG A 71 12.20 6.93 3.09
C ARG A 71 12.40 7.41 1.64
N PRO A 72 13.34 8.34 1.37
CA PRO A 72 13.76 8.67 0.02
C PRO A 72 14.17 7.40 -0.75
N ARG A 73 13.75 7.29 -2.01
CA ARG A 73 13.99 6.11 -2.83
C ARG A 73 15.08 6.41 -3.86
N PRO A 74 16.08 5.52 -4.03
CA PRO A 74 17.07 5.71 -5.09
C PRO A 74 16.43 5.61 -6.47
N GLU A 75 17.13 6.12 -7.48
CA GLU A 75 16.78 5.85 -8.87
C GLU A 75 16.79 4.34 -9.13
N GLY A 76 15.92 3.88 -10.02
CA GLY A 76 15.95 2.50 -10.49
C GLY A 76 15.07 1.54 -9.71
N VAL A 77 14.38 1.98 -8.65
CA VAL A 77 13.56 1.10 -7.80
C VAL A 77 12.07 1.32 -7.98
N VAL A 78 11.29 0.27 -7.72
CA VAL A 78 9.82 0.31 -7.76
C VAL A 78 9.28 0.70 -6.39
N GLU A 79 8.30 1.59 -6.37
CA GLU A 79 7.54 1.97 -5.18
C GLU A 79 6.04 1.71 -5.33
N LYS A 80 5.33 1.80 -4.20
CA LYS A 80 3.88 1.69 -4.14
C LYS A 80 3.36 2.27 -2.82
N CYS A 81 2.04 2.40 -2.73
CA CYS A 81 1.37 2.55 -1.45
C CYS A 81 1.71 1.37 -0.51
N HIS A 82 2.04 1.69 0.74
CA HIS A 82 2.32 0.75 1.82
C HIS A 82 1.46 1.11 3.05
N LEU A 83 0.26 1.66 2.84
CA LEU A 83 -0.68 2.08 3.88
C LEU A 83 -0.06 2.96 4.97
N CYS A 84 0.96 3.73 4.61
CA CYS A 84 1.74 4.51 5.56
C CYS A 84 2.23 3.66 6.75
N VAL A 85 2.91 2.52 6.53
CA VAL A 85 3.53 1.68 7.59
C VAL A 85 4.17 2.47 8.74
N GLN A 86 4.82 3.59 8.44
CA GLN A 86 5.46 4.48 9.43
C GLN A 86 4.47 5.12 10.42
N ARG A 87 3.17 5.17 10.07
CA ARG A 87 2.08 5.73 10.87
C ARG A 87 1.24 4.62 11.51
N VAL A 88 0.78 3.67 10.71
CA VAL A 88 -0.18 2.65 11.16
C VAL A 88 0.38 1.69 12.20
N ARG A 89 1.71 1.50 12.22
CA ARG A 89 2.41 0.72 13.26
C ARG A 89 2.70 1.52 14.54
N GLN A 90 2.31 2.79 14.56
CA GLN A 90 2.38 3.69 15.71
C GLN A 90 0.97 4.16 16.10
N ASP A 91 -0.06 3.35 15.80
CA ASP A 91 -1.47 3.64 16.10
C ASP A 91 -2.01 4.95 15.51
N ARG A 92 -1.40 5.41 14.40
CA ARG A 92 -1.86 6.59 13.65
C ARG A 92 -2.54 6.19 12.36
N GLN A 93 -3.50 7.00 11.93
CA GLN A 93 -4.19 6.77 10.66
C GLN A 93 -3.26 7.03 9.45
N PRO A 94 -3.49 6.37 8.30
CA PRO A 94 -2.77 6.68 7.08
C PRO A 94 -2.96 8.14 6.70
N ALA A 95 -1.90 8.80 6.21
CA ALA A 95 -1.93 10.22 5.89
C ALA A 95 -3.06 10.59 4.92
N CYS A 96 -3.37 9.70 3.99
CA CYS A 96 -4.39 9.93 2.99
C CYS A 96 -5.83 9.79 3.51
N MET A 97 -6.03 9.10 4.64
CA MET A 97 -7.29 9.08 5.37
C MET A 97 -7.44 10.34 6.22
N GLU A 98 -6.41 10.70 7.00
CA GLU A 98 -6.43 11.91 7.83
C GLU A 98 -6.63 13.19 7.02
N ALA A 99 -6.03 13.27 5.83
CA ALA A 99 -6.15 14.44 4.96
C ALA A 99 -7.51 14.55 4.25
N CYS A 100 -8.36 13.52 4.28
CA CYS A 100 -9.61 13.51 3.52
C CYS A 100 -10.70 14.31 4.25
N PRO A 101 -11.16 15.46 3.72
CA PRO A 101 -12.12 16.31 4.42
C PRO A 101 -13.55 15.74 4.40
N THR A 102 -13.85 14.84 3.47
CA THR A 102 -15.19 14.29 3.24
C THR A 102 -15.42 12.92 3.89
N GLY A 103 -14.41 12.34 4.53
CA GLY A 103 -14.53 10.99 5.09
C GLY A 103 -14.65 9.88 4.04
N ALA A 104 -14.20 10.12 2.80
CA ALA A 104 -14.31 9.15 1.71
C ALA A 104 -13.43 7.90 1.88
N ARG A 105 -12.53 7.88 2.87
CA ARG A 105 -11.61 6.78 3.12
C ARG A 105 -11.74 6.34 4.56
N ILE A 106 -11.88 5.03 4.74
CA ILE A 106 -11.96 4.40 6.04
C ILE A 106 -10.88 3.33 6.09
N PHE A 107 -10.06 3.39 7.13
CA PHE A 107 -8.97 2.45 7.38
C PHE A 107 -9.13 1.88 8.79
N GLY A 108 -8.88 0.58 8.95
CA GLY A 108 -9.02 -0.07 10.24
C GLY A 108 -8.55 -1.51 10.23
N ASN A 109 -8.47 -2.09 11.42
CA ASN A 109 -8.10 -3.48 11.61
C ASN A 109 -9.27 -4.40 11.27
N LEU A 110 -9.14 -5.18 10.20
CA LEU A 110 -10.16 -6.15 9.80
C LEU A 110 -10.39 -7.25 10.83
N LEU A 111 -9.44 -7.53 11.73
CA LEU A 111 -9.60 -8.54 12.78
C LEU A 111 -10.38 -8.02 13.99
N ASP A 112 -10.52 -6.69 14.12
CA ASP A 112 -11.31 -6.07 15.17
C ASP A 112 -12.76 -5.88 14.72
N PRO A 113 -13.74 -6.62 15.27
CA PRO A 113 -15.15 -6.50 14.90
C PRO A 113 -15.74 -5.12 15.25
N ALA A 114 -15.15 -4.37 16.19
CA ALA A 114 -15.61 -3.04 16.57
C ALA A 114 -15.05 -1.92 15.67
N SER A 115 -14.18 -2.25 14.71
CA SER A 115 -13.57 -1.25 13.84
C SER A 115 -14.58 -0.62 12.87
N GLU A 116 -14.36 0.65 12.52
CA GLU A 116 -15.23 1.38 11.58
C GLU A 116 -15.32 0.70 10.20
N ILE A 117 -14.22 0.10 9.74
CA ILE A 117 -14.22 -0.67 8.49
C ILE A 117 -15.15 -1.88 8.57
N ARG A 118 -15.29 -2.55 9.72
CA ARG A 118 -16.22 -3.66 9.89
C ARG A 118 -17.66 -3.21 9.81
N TYR A 119 -17.99 -2.09 10.45
CA TYR A 119 -19.31 -1.48 10.32
C TYR A 119 -19.66 -1.22 8.84
N VAL A 120 -18.74 -0.62 8.06
CA VAL A 120 -18.99 -0.36 6.63
C VAL A 120 -19.17 -1.64 5.82
N LEU A 121 -18.31 -2.65 6.02
CA LEU A 121 -18.42 -3.91 5.29
C LEU A 121 -19.72 -4.68 5.58
N GLU A 122 -20.29 -4.51 6.77
CA GLU A 122 -21.53 -5.18 7.19
C GLU A 122 -22.80 -4.40 6.82
N ASN A 123 -22.74 -3.07 6.81
CA ASN A 123 -23.92 -2.21 6.71
C ASN A 123 -24.05 -1.43 5.39
N LYS A 124 -23.04 -1.47 4.52
CA LYS A 124 -23.04 -0.73 3.24
C LYS A 124 -22.94 -1.69 2.06
N THR A 125 -23.43 -1.21 0.91
CA THR A 125 -23.19 -1.90 -0.37
C THR A 125 -21.72 -1.76 -0.72
N VAL A 126 -21.01 -2.89 -0.80
CA VAL A 126 -19.57 -2.92 -1.10
C VAL A 126 -19.25 -3.81 -2.29
N PHE A 127 -18.21 -3.45 -3.03
CA PHE A 127 -17.60 -4.32 -4.03
C PHE A 127 -16.07 -4.19 -3.99
N ARG A 128 -15.37 -5.23 -4.45
CA ARG A 128 -13.92 -5.16 -4.69
C ARG A 128 -13.65 -5.01 -6.18
N LEU A 129 -12.62 -4.24 -6.51
CA LEU A 129 -12.24 -4.04 -7.91
C LEU A 129 -11.56 -5.29 -8.47
N LYS A 130 -12.02 -5.76 -9.64
CA LYS A 130 -11.49 -6.92 -10.39
C LYS A 130 -11.50 -8.23 -9.58
N GLU A 131 -12.65 -8.58 -9.00
CA GLU A 131 -12.80 -9.80 -8.18
C GLU A 131 -12.48 -11.07 -8.96
N GLU A 132 -12.79 -11.09 -10.25
CA GLU A 132 -12.58 -12.21 -11.18
C GLU A 132 -11.12 -12.67 -11.27
N LEU A 133 -10.16 -11.83 -10.89
CA LEU A 133 -8.73 -12.14 -10.93
C LEU A 133 -8.24 -12.89 -9.69
N GLY A 134 -9.07 -13.08 -8.66
CA GLY A 134 -8.71 -13.86 -7.46
C GLY A 134 -7.51 -13.31 -6.67
N THR A 135 -7.22 -12.01 -6.79
CA THR A 135 -6.11 -11.37 -6.05
C THR A 135 -6.51 -10.95 -4.63
N GLU A 136 -7.82 -10.96 -4.33
CA GLU A 136 -8.39 -10.62 -3.02
C GLU A 136 -7.85 -9.28 -2.45
N PRO A 137 -8.08 -8.15 -3.14
CA PRO A 137 -7.61 -6.85 -2.66
C PRO A 137 -8.24 -6.50 -1.31
N LYS A 138 -7.44 -5.94 -0.39
CA LYS A 138 -7.92 -5.39 0.90
C LYS A 138 -8.35 -3.93 0.76
N PHE A 139 -9.04 -3.63 -0.33
CA PHE A 139 -9.66 -2.35 -0.63
C PHE A 139 -11.06 -2.64 -1.14
N TRP A 140 -12.06 -2.09 -0.46
CA TRP A 140 -13.45 -2.16 -0.83
C TRP A 140 -13.92 -0.76 -1.23
N TYR A 141 -14.70 -0.69 -2.29
CA TYR A 141 -15.43 0.50 -2.67
C TYR A 141 -16.85 0.33 -2.13
N PHE A 142 -17.39 1.39 -1.54
CA PHE A 142 -18.72 1.36 -0.95
C PHE A 142 -19.57 2.53 -1.44
N THR A 143 -20.88 2.36 -1.36
CA THR A 143 -21.85 3.42 -1.63
C THR A 143 -22.82 3.57 -0.47
N ASP A 144 -23.23 4.80 -0.18
CA ASP A 144 -24.20 5.11 0.88
C ASP A 144 -25.67 4.92 0.47
N ARG A 145 -25.92 4.49 -0.77
CA ARG A 145 -27.25 4.23 -1.33
C ARG A 145 -27.64 2.76 -1.23
#